data_AF-F9CY45-F1
#
_entry.id   AF-F9CY45-F1
#
_cell.length_a   1.000
_cell.length_b   1.000
_cell.length_c   1.000
_cell.angle_alpha   90.00
_cell.angle_beta   90.00
_cell.angle_gamma   90.00
#
_symmetry.space_group_name_H-M   'P 1'
#
loop_
_entity.id
_entity.type
_entity.pdbx_description
1 polymer ?
#
loop_
_entity_poly.entity_id
_entity_poly.type
_entity_poly.pdbx_seq_one_letter_code
_entity_poly.pdbx_strand_id
1 'polypeptide(L)'
;MQIGLLGKANVGKSTFFSAATETPVPIGNFPFTTIQPNVGVAYVKSDCACKHFEIKHQNPLCVNGTRFIPIKLIDVAGLVPGAHEGKGLGNQFLDDARQAEVLIHVVDIAGTTDIQGQPVPIGTHDPIEDVNFVENEFDQWFTDILRREWDKLTREIEQKRAKLTDGIAKRFTGLGIKDYQIQDVLHKLELSSKNPKEWNDSDIQTFVKELRKNTKPFIIAANKADLCKDLDIIKKIPDTIVVPCSAETELLLRKASKSGMIHYESGDEKFSIVENKEILPQQQKALDLVNNVFTKIHSTGIQKILNLAVFDLLKLIVVFPVEDETKLTNKNGDVLPDAKLLPYDSTAKDLAGLIHADIAKGFLHAIDCKTKQRIGGDHKLKNGDVIKIVSTLSRG
;
A
#
# COMPACT_ATOMS: atom_id res chain seq x y z
N MET A 1 -1.59 4.81 -7.68
CA MET A 1 -0.84 4.29 -6.53
C MET A 1 -0.46 2.84 -6.73
N GLN A 2 0.73 2.44 -6.29
CA GLN A 2 1.25 1.06 -6.36
C GLN A 2 1.74 0.57 -4.99
N ILE A 3 1.33 -0.63 -4.60
CA ILE A 3 1.82 -1.33 -3.41
C ILE A 3 2.65 -2.53 -3.88
N GLY A 4 3.85 -2.69 -3.34
CA GLY A 4 4.72 -3.83 -3.64
C GLY A 4 4.62 -4.91 -2.57
N LEU A 5 4.48 -6.16 -2.98
CA LEU A 5 4.59 -7.35 -2.12
C LEU A 5 5.99 -7.93 -2.23
N LEU A 6 6.64 -8.14 -1.09
CA LEU A 6 7.97 -8.74 -1.01
C LEU A 6 7.99 -9.85 0.02
N GLY A 7 8.97 -10.75 -0.11
CA GLY A 7 9.16 -11.89 0.76
C GLY A 7 9.93 -12.99 0.05
N LYS A 8 10.58 -13.87 0.82
CA LYS A 8 11.31 -15.03 0.30
C LYS A 8 10.36 -16.08 -0.31
N ALA A 9 10.90 -17.10 -0.95
CA ALA A 9 10.09 -18.19 -1.49
C ALA A 9 9.29 -18.91 -0.38
N ASN A 10 8.14 -19.48 -0.72
CA ASN A 10 7.31 -20.35 0.15
C ASN A 10 6.75 -19.72 1.45
N VAL A 11 6.91 -18.41 1.68
CA VAL A 11 6.23 -17.69 2.78
C VAL A 11 4.76 -17.40 2.51
N GLY A 12 4.27 -17.69 1.30
CA GLY A 12 2.90 -17.44 0.87
C GLY A 12 2.68 -16.10 0.17
N LYS A 13 3.74 -15.47 -0.36
CA LYS A 13 3.67 -14.22 -1.14
C LYS A 13 2.73 -14.31 -2.35
N SER A 14 2.90 -15.33 -3.19
CA SER A 14 2.03 -15.53 -4.38
C SER A 14 0.59 -15.88 -3.99
N THR A 15 0.40 -16.58 -2.87
CA THR A 15 -0.94 -16.84 -2.29
C THR A 15 -1.57 -15.54 -1.82
N PHE A 16 -0.83 -14.68 -1.11
CA PHE A 16 -1.29 -13.35 -0.68
C PHE A 16 -1.69 -12.53 -1.90
N PHE A 17 -0.82 -12.46 -2.92
CA PHE A 17 -1.09 -11.74 -4.16
C PHE A 17 -2.39 -12.24 -4.81
N SER A 18 -2.56 -13.55 -4.94
CA SER A 18 -3.76 -14.17 -5.54
C SER A 18 -5.02 -13.96 -4.71
N ALA A 19 -4.90 -13.90 -3.38
CA ALA A 19 -6.01 -13.68 -2.46
C ALA A 19 -6.47 -12.21 -2.45
N ALA A 20 -5.50 -11.29 -2.41
CA ALA A 20 -5.72 -9.85 -2.42
C ALA A 20 -6.22 -9.35 -3.78
N THR A 21 -5.80 -9.99 -4.88
CA THR A 21 -6.17 -9.56 -6.23
C THR A 21 -7.44 -10.22 -6.73
N GLU A 22 -8.15 -9.51 -7.59
CA GLU A 22 -9.23 -10.05 -8.40
C GLU A 22 -8.79 -10.13 -9.85
N THR A 23 -8.62 -11.33 -10.41
CA THR A 23 -8.46 -11.51 -11.87
C THR A 23 -9.73 -12.18 -12.41
N PRO A 24 -10.36 -11.71 -13.51
CA PRO A 24 -9.88 -10.77 -14.53
C PRO A 24 -10.63 -9.41 -14.58
N VAL A 25 -9.93 -8.37 -15.04
CA VAL A 25 -10.46 -7.03 -15.35
C VAL A 25 -11.48 -7.14 -16.50
N PRO A 26 -12.77 -6.76 -16.32
CA PRO A 26 -13.71 -6.61 -17.42
C PRO A 26 -13.61 -5.22 -18.08
N ILE A 27 -13.91 -5.21 -19.38
CA ILE A 27 -13.72 -4.16 -20.39
C ILE A 27 -14.29 -2.80 -19.93
N GLY A 28 -13.39 -1.87 -19.64
CA GLY A 28 -13.66 -0.44 -19.50
C GLY A 28 -12.40 0.32 -19.87
N ASN A 29 -12.56 1.52 -20.45
CA ASN A 29 -11.45 2.40 -20.89
C ASN A 29 -10.62 2.92 -19.69
N PHE A 30 -9.95 2.03 -18.96
CA PHE A 30 -8.83 2.42 -18.13
C PHE A 30 -7.65 2.69 -19.09
N PRO A 31 -7.03 3.89 -19.11
CA PRO A 31 -6.12 4.28 -20.19
C PRO A 31 -4.79 3.52 -20.29
N PHE A 32 -4.63 2.35 -19.66
CA PHE A 32 -3.32 1.72 -19.44
C PHE A 32 -3.37 0.19 -19.42
N THR A 33 -4.00 -0.43 -20.42
CA THR A 33 -3.97 -1.89 -20.59
C THR A 33 -2.67 -2.37 -21.24
N THR A 34 -1.62 -2.43 -20.43
CA THR A 34 -0.54 -3.40 -20.60
C THR A 34 -0.19 -3.90 -19.20
N ILE A 35 -0.87 -4.96 -18.77
CA ILE A 35 -0.64 -5.55 -17.44
C ILE A 35 0.63 -6.40 -17.55
N GLN A 36 1.72 -5.93 -16.95
CA GLN A 36 2.91 -6.75 -16.74
C GLN A 36 2.53 -7.97 -15.86
N PRO A 37 3.12 -9.16 -16.08
CA PRO A 37 2.69 -10.42 -15.45
C PRO A 37 2.67 -10.41 -13.92
N ASN A 38 3.35 -9.45 -13.29
CA ASN A 38 3.47 -9.32 -11.84
C ASN A 38 2.59 -8.18 -11.25
N VAL A 39 1.65 -7.61 -12.01
CA VAL A 39 0.79 -6.51 -11.53
C VAL A 39 -0.67 -6.95 -11.51
N GLY A 40 -1.33 -6.81 -10.36
CA GLY A 40 -2.74 -7.10 -10.15
C GLY A 40 -3.51 -5.89 -9.61
N VAL A 41 -4.84 -5.98 -9.64
CA VAL A 41 -5.73 -5.00 -9.01
C VAL A 41 -6.25 -5.58 -7.71
N ALA A 42 -6.02 -4.85 -6.62
CA ALA A 42 -6.62 -5.11 -5.32
C ALA A 42 -7.53 -3.93 -4.93
N TYR A 43 -8.30 -4.07 -3.85
CA TYR A 43 -9.20 -3.01 -3.40
C TYR A 43 -8.93 -2.67 -1.94
N VAL A 44 -8.90 -1.37 -1.65
CA VAL A 44 -9.06 -0.89 -0.27
C VAL A 44 -10.50 -0.54 0.01
N LYS A 45 -10.92 -0.73 1.25
CA LYS A 45 -12.30 -0.51 1.68
C LYS A 45 -12.38 0.77 2.51
N SER A 46 -13.36 1.62 2.20
CA SER A 46 -13.72 2.79 3.00
C SER A 46 -15.23 2.95 3.05
N ASP A 47 -15.74 3.74 3.99
CA ASP A 47 -17.16 4.08 4.00
C ASP A 47 -17.53 4.85 2.74
N CYS A 48 -18.59 4.41 2.07
CA CYS A 48 -19.13 5.11 0.92
C CYS A 48 -19.90 6.35 1.39
N ALA A 49 -19.77 7.46 0.64
CA ALA A 49 -20.54 8.66 0.90
C ALA A 49 -22.06 8.44 0.86
N CYS A 50 -22.55 7.35 0.25
CA CYS A 50 -23.98 7.04 0.25
C CYS A 50 -24.56 6.81 1.65
N LYS A 51 -23.74 6.37 2.63
CA LYS A 51 -24.15 6.27 4.03
C LYS A 51 -24.49 7.65 4.61
N HIS A 52 -23.71 8.68 4.26
CA HIS A 52 -23.93 10.04 4.75
C HIS A 52 -25.21 10.67 4.17
N PHE A 53 -25.49 10.42 2.89
CA PHE A 53 -26.68 10.95 2.22
C PHE A 53 -27.91 10.04 2.33
N GLU A 54 -27.78 8.88 2.97
CA GLU A 54 -28.84 7.86 3.11
C GLU A 54 -29.45 7.43 1.76
N ILE A 55 -28.64 7.41 0.70
CA ILE A 55 -29.08 7.07 -0.66
C ILE A 55 -28.74 5.63 -1.03
N LYS A 56 -29.62 5.01 -1.82
CA LYS A 56 -29.33 3.74 -2.50
C LYS A 56 -28.90 4.02 -3.93
N HIS A 57 -27.87 3.32 -4.38
CA HIS A 57 -27.34 3.43 -5.74
C HIS A 57 -26.79 2.08 -6.21
N GLN A 58 -26.61 1.94 -7.53
CA GLN A 58 -26.19 0.68 -8.16
C GLN A 58 -24.73 0.72 -8.61
N ASN A 59 -23.86 1.40 -7.86
CA ASN A 59 -22.44 1.44 -8.22
C ASN A 59 -21.81 0.08 -7.87
N PRO A 60 -21.21 -0.65 -8.83
CA PRO A 60 -20.65 -1.99 -8.59
C PRO A 60 -19.48 -1.98 -7.60
N LEU A 61 -18.82 -0.84 -7.42
CA LEU A 61 -17.74 -0.65 -6.45
C LEU A 61 -18.26 -0.24 -5.06
N CYS A 62 -19.57 -0.30 -4.81
CA CYS A 62 -20.15 -0.05 -3.52
C CYS A 62 -21.08 -1.20 -3.12
N VAL A 63 -20.72 -1.89 -2.04
CA VAL A 63 -21.53 -2.99 -1.49
C VAL A 63 -21.92 -2.64 -0.07
N ASN A 64 -23.22 -2.58 0.21
CA ASN A 64 -23.78 -2.30 1.54
C ASN A 64 -23.21 -1.02 2.21
N GLY A 65 -22.95 0.02 1.41
CA GLY A 65 -22.38 1.28 1.89
C GLY A 65 -20.86 1.26 2.12
N THR A 66 -20.17 0.20 1.74
CA THR A 66 -18.70 0.11 1.72
C THR A 66 -18.21 0.33 0.29
N ARG A 67 -17.34 1.33 0.11
CA ARG A 67 -16.69 1.65 -1.16
C ARG A 67 -15.41 0.84 -1.33
N PHE A 68 -15.26 0.23 -2.50
CA PHE A 68 -14.07 -0.49 -2.94
C PHE A 68 -13.29 0.41 -3.88
N ILE A 69 -12.09 0.83 -3.47
CA ILE A 69 -11.24 1.72 -4.27
C ILE A 69 -10.10 0.90 -4.87
N PRO A 70 -9.97 0.82 -6.20
CA PRO A 70 -8.96 0.00 -6.85
C PRO A 70 -7.55 0.56 -6.63
N ILE A 71 -6.63 -0.32 -6.32
CA ILE A 71 -5.20 -0.05 -6.13
C ILE A 71 -4.38 -1.06 -6.92
N LYS A 72 -3.18 -0.66 -7.37
CA LYS A 72 -2.27 -1.60 -8.04
C LYS A 72 -1.45 -2.33 -6.98
N LEU A 73 -1.43 -3.65 -7.07
CA LEU A 73 -0.61 -4.52 -6.25
C LEU A 73 0.44 -5.18 -7.17
N ILE A 74 1.71 -5.09 -6.81
CA ILE A 74 2.83 -5.60 -7.60
C ILE A 74 3.49 -6.72 -6.82
N ASP A 75 3.67 -7.87 -7.46
CA ASP A 75 4.48 -8.94 -6.91
C ASP A 75 5.96 -8.63 -7.20
N VAL A 76 6.67 -8.13 -6.20
CA VAL A 76 8.12 -7.87 -6.32
C VAL A 76 8.82 -9.23 -6.30
N ALA A 77 9.84 -9.40 -7.14
CA ALA A 77 10.65 -10.61 -7.17
C ALA A 77 11.15 -10.99 -5.75
N GLY A 78 11.48 -12.27 -5.51
CA GLY A 78 12.01 -12.66 -4.20
C GLY A 78 13.40 -12.08 -3.96
N LEU A 79 13.64 -11.48 -2.79
CA LEU A 79 14.98 -11.05 -2.40
C LEU A 79 15.79 -12.27 -1.96
N VAL A 80 16.97 -12.45 -2.53
CA VAL A 80 17.94 -13.51 -2.18
C VAL A 80 19.10 -12.84 -1.44
N PRO A 81 19.73 -13.49 -0.44
CA PRO A 81 20.92 -12.97 0.23
C PRO A 81 21.99 -12.44 -0.74
N GLY A 82 22.47 -11.23 -0.49
CA GLY A 82 23.48 -10.57 -1.34
C GLY A 82 22.92 -9.90 -2.60
N ALA A 83 21.62 -9.58 -2.63
CA ALA A 83 20.99 -8.88 -3.75
C ALA A 83 21.60 -7.48 -4.00
N HIS A 84 22.02 -6.78 -2.94
CA HIS A 84 22.70 -5.48 -3.03
C HIS A 84 24.10 -5.55 -3.69
N GLU A 85 24.79 -6.70 -3.61
CA GLU A 85 26.14 -6.89 -4.19
C GLU A 85 26.15 -7.02 -5.72
N GLY A 86 24.99 -6.87 -6.39
CA GLY A 86 24.89 -6.97 -7.85
C GLY A 86 24.97 -8.39 -8.42
N LYS A 87 24.89 -9.42 -7.56
CA LYS A 87 24.80 -10.82 -7.97
C LYS A 87 23.37 -11.14 -8.43
N GLY A 88 23.09 -11.01 -9.73
CA GLY A 88 21.85 -11.51 -10.36
C GLY A 88 20.64 -10.55 -10.32
N LEU A 89 19.43 -11.10 -10.16
CA LEU A 89 18.11 -10.41 -10.21
C LEU A 89 17.92 -9.26 -9.20
N GLY A 90 18.89 -8.96 -8.34
CA GLY A 90 18.80 -7.94 -7.29
C GLY A 90 18.52 -6.52 -7.79
N ASN A 91 19.07 -6.10 -8.94
CA ASN A 91 18.75 -4.78 -9.50
C ASN A 91 17.31 -4.68 -9.99
N GLN A 92 16.74 -5.77 -10.54
CA GLN A 92 15.33 -5.80 -10.97
C GLN A 92 14.39 -5.76 -9.75
N PHE A 93 14.73 -6.48 -8.67
CA PHE A 93 14.01 -6.38 -7.39
C PHE A 93 13.92 -4.94 -6.90
N LEU A 94 15.07 -4.25 -6.88
CA LEU A 94 15.19 -2.90 -6.37
C LEU A 94 14.48 -1.90 -7.29
N ASP A 95 14.49 -2.13 -8.60
CA ASP A 95 13.73 -1.33 -9.57
C ASP A 95 12.22 -1.48 -9.41
N ASP A 96 11.72 -2.68 -9.12
CA ASP A 96 10.30 -2.94 -8.86
C ASP A 96 9.89 -2.35 -7.50
N ALA A 97 10.69 -2.56 -6.45
CA ALA A 97 10.48 -1.99 -5.13
C ALA A 97 10.52 -0.44 -5.14
N ARG A 98 11.34 0.15 -6.03
CA ARG A 98 11.41 1.61 -6.23
C ARG A 98 10.08 2.20 -6.69
N GLN A 99 9.33 1.50 -7.55
CA GLN A 99 8.06 1.98 -8.09
C GLN A 99 6.93 1.94 -7.06
N ALA A 100 7.02 1.06 -6.06
CA ALA A 100 6.04 0.95 -5.00
C ALA A 100 6.11 2.13 -4.01
N GLU A 101 4.95 2.68 -3.65
CA GLU A 101 4.82 3.74 -2.64
C GLU A 101 4.87 3.16 -1.22
N VAL A 102 4.31 1.95 -1.04
CA VAL A 102 4.41 1.15 0.19
C VAL A 102 4.79 -0.27 -0.15
N LEU A 103 5.52 -0.89 0.76
CA LEU A 103 5.96 -2.26 0.67
C LEU A 103 5.32 -3.11 1.78
N ILE A 104 4.71 -4.23 1.38
CA ILE A 104 4.19 -5.27 2.28
C ILE A 104 5.19 -6.43 2.28
N HIS A 105 5.86 -6.63 3.40
CA HIS A 105 6.75 -7.76 3.64
C HIS A 105 5.97 -8.96 4.18
N VAL A 106 5.76 -9.95 3.33
CA VAL A 106 5.15 -11.24 3.70
C VAL A 106 6.21 -12.12 4.38
N VAL A 107 5.98 -12.40 5.65
CA VAL A 107 6.88 -13.18 6.52
C VAL A 107 6.16 -14.41 7.01
N ASP A 108 6.83 -15.56 7.00
CA ASP A 108 6.32 -16.81 7.56
C ASP A 108 6.48 -16.79 9.09
N ILE A 109 5.45 -16.34 9.79
CA ILE A 109 5.50 -16.19 11.26
C ILE A 109 5.45 -17.53 11.99
N ALA A 110 5.11 -18.62 11.29
CA ALA A 110 5.11 -19.96 11.86
C ALA A 110 6.50 -20.60 11.85
N GLY A 111 7.51 -19.96 11.24
CA GLY A 111 8.88 -20.48 11.17
C GLY A 111 8.97 -21.78 10.36
N THR A 112 8.11 -21.94 9.34
CA THR A 112 8.07 -23.16 8.50
C THR A 112 8.97 -23.08 7.26
N THR A 113 9.78 -22.03 7.13
CA THR A 113 10.71 -21.85 6.01
C THR A 113 12.05 -21.32 6.51
N ASP A 114 13.15 -21.89 6.04
CA ASP A 114 14.51 -21.38 6.32
C ASP A 114 14.82 -20.08 5.57
N ILE A 115 15.99 -19.48 5.77
CA ILE A 115 16.36 -18.19 5.14
C ILE A 115 16.39 -18.25 3.60
N GLN A 116 16.58 -19.42 2.98
CA GLN A 116 16.47 -19.62 1.53
C GLN A 116 15.03 -19.85 1.06
N GLY A 117 14.08 -19.97 1.97
CA GLY A 117 12.68 -20.24 1.70
C GLY A 117 12.38 -21.74 1.52
N GLN A 118 13.28 -22.64 1.91
CA GLN A 118 12.99 -24.09 1.88
C GLN A 118 12.10 -24.50 3.05
N PRO A 119 11.13 -25.40 2.84
CA PRO A 119 10.26 -25.87 3.91
C PRO A 119 11.03 -26.56 5.04
N VAL A 120 10.75 -26.17 6.28
CA VAL A 120 11.27 -26.79 7.51
C VAL A 120 10.11 -27.05 8.49
N PRO A 121 10.30 -27.90 9.50
CA PRO A 121 9.28 -28.11 10.53
C PRO A 121 8.85 -26.81 11.23
N ILE A 122 7.61 -26.74 11.71
CA ILE A 122 7.05 -25.56 12.38
C ILE A 122 7.91 -25.12 13.56
N GLY A 123 8.28 -23.85 13.60
CA GLY A 123 9.06 -23.23 14.67
C GLY A 123 10.55 -23.51 14.62
N THR A 124 11.07 -24.13 13.54
CA THR A 124 12.51 -24.37 13.38
C THR A 124 13.28 -23.10 13.07
N HIS A 125 12.71 -22.20 12.25
CA HIS A 125 13.34 -20.93 11.86
C HIS A 125 12.76 -19.76 12.66
N ASP A 126 13.60 -18.78 13.02
CA ASP A 126 13.15 -17.54 13.67
C ASP A 126 12.69 -16.51 12.61
N PRO A 127 11.39 -16.17 12.53
CA PRO A 127 10.88 -15.20 11.56
C PRO A 127 11.47 -13.79 11.71
N ILE A 128 12.01 -13.45 12.89
CA ILE A 128 12.64 -12.15 13.14
C ILE A 128 13.93 -12.01 12.31
N GLU A 129 14.63 -13.11 12.05
CA GLU A 129 15.80 -13.11 11.17
C GLU A 129 15.42 -12.70 9.74
N ASP A 130 14.27 -13.15 9.24
CA ASP A 130 13.79 -12.79 7.90
C ASP A 130 13.46 -11.29 7.80
N VAL A 131 12.81 -10.74 8.84
CA VAL A 131 12.49 -9.31 8.93
C VAL A 131 13.77 -8.48 8.90
N ASN A 132 14.71 -8.78 9.81
CA ASN A 132 15.97 -8.07 9.92
C ASN A 132 16.80 -8.17 8.64
N PHE A 133 16.81 -9.35 8.01
CA PHE A 133 17.51 -9.57 6.75
C PHE A 133 17.04 -8.61 5.65
N VAL A 134 15.72 -8.53 5.42
CA VAL A 134 15.18 -7.61 4.40
C VAL A 134 15.41 -6.15 4.77
N GLU A 135 15.20 -5.75 6.03
CA GLU A 135 15.46 -4.37 6.44
C GLU A 135 16.92 -3.97 6.21
N ASN A 136 17.86 -4.84 6.58
CA ASN A 136 19.29 -4.61 6.37
C ASN A 136 19.63 -4.50 4.88
N GLU A 137 19.06 -5.33 4.02
CA GLU A 137 19.30 -5.26 2.57
C GLU A 137 18.80 -3.94 1.96
N PHE A 138 17.65 -3.42 2.41
CA PHE A 138 17.19 -2.09 2.01
C PHE A 138 18.06 -0.96 2.56
N ASP A 139 18.49 -1.05 3.81
CA ASP A 139 19.39 -0.07 4.43
C ASP A 139 20.75 -0.04 3.69
N GLN A 140 21.29 -1.21 3.29
CA GLN A 140 22.51 -1.29 2.48
C GLN A 140 22.30 -0.73 1.07
N TRP A 141 21.18 -1.04 0.41
CA TRP A 141 20.90 -0.48 -0.90
C TRP A 141 20.84 1.05 -0.91
N PHE A 142 20.14 1.66 0.05
CA PHE A 142 20.13 3.12 0.17
C PHE A 142 21.54 3.66 0.48
N THR A 143 22.33 2.92 1.25
CA THR A 143 23.72 3.29 1.59
C THR A 143 24.56 3.31 0.32
N ASP A 144 24.44 2.30 -0.54
CA ASP A 144 25.15 2.22 -1.80
C ASP A 144 24.77 3.33 -2.79
N ILE A 145 23.48 3.71 -2.85
CA ILE A 145 23.01 4.85 -3.65
C ILE A 145 23.74 6.12 -3.22
N LEU A 146 23.80 6.39 -1.92
CA LEU A 146 24.41 7.61 -1.40
C LEU A 146 25.94 7.58 -1.52
N ARG A 147 26.57 6.45 -1.16
CA ARG A 147 28.03 6.28 -1.17
C ARG A 147 28.64 6.43 -2.55
N ARG A 148 28.00 5.85 -3.59
CA ARG A 148 28.54 5.82 -4.96
C ARG A 148 28.89 7.21 -5.49
N GLU A 149 28.17 8.25 -5.06
CA GLU A 149 28.41 9.64 -5.48
C GLU A 149 28.75 10.58 -4.31
N TRP A 150 29.08 10.07 -3.12
CA TRP A 150 29.31 10.90 -1.94
C TRP A 150 30.51 11.85 -2.10
N ASP A 151 31.64 11.35 -2.59
CA ASP A 151 32.83 12.18 -2.83
C ASP A 151 32.58 13.29 -3.86
N LYS A 152 31.74 13.01 -4.85
CA LYS A 152 31.35 14.00 -5.86
C LYS A 152 30.41 15.04 -5.25
N LEU A 153 29.44 14.59 -4.46
CA LEU A 153 28.48 15.45 -3.77
C LEU A 153 29.19 16.43 -2.81
N THR A 154 30.13 15.94 -1.98
CA THR A 154 30.87 16.79 -1.04
C THR A 154 31.69 17.87 -1.76
N ARG A 155 32.33 17.54 -2.89
CA ARG A 155 33.05 18.52 -3.73
C ARG A 155 32.12 19.56 -4.36
N GLU A 156 30.95 19.14 -4.85
CA GLU A 156 29.95 20.04 -5.43
C GLU A 156 29.41 21.05 -4.40
N ILE A 157 29.19 20.61 -3.16
CA ILE A 157 28.72 21.46 -2.06
C ILE A 157 29.74 22.54 -1.73
N GLU A 158 31.03 22.18 -1.61
CA GLU A 158 32.09 23.16 -1.32
C GLU A 158 32.30 24.16 -2.45
N GLN A 159 32.40 23.68 -3.71
CA GLN A 159 32.77 24.52 -4.84
C GLN A 159 31.62 25.39 -5.33
N LYS A 160 30.39 24.86 -5.32
CA LYS A 160 29.22 25.54 -5.89
C LYS A 160 28.28 26.12 -4.84
N ARG A 161 28.60 26.00 -3.54
CA ARG A 161 27.72 26.34 -2.41
C ARG A 161 26.31 25.73 -2.58
N ALA A 162 26.25 24.54 -3.15
CA ALA A 162 25.00 23.82 -3.34
C ALA A 162 24.45 23.36 -1.97
N LYS A 163 23.14 23.30 -1.82
CA LYS A 163 22.52 22.76 -0.60
C LYS A 163 22.71 21.24 -0.56
N LEU A 164 23.08 20.72 0.61
CA LEU A 164 23.20 19.28 0.85
C LEU A 164 21.89 18.55 0.53
N THR A 165 20.75 19.14 0.91
CA THR A 165 19.40 18.63 0.64
C THR A 165 19.20 18.34 -0.84
N ASP A 166 19.47 19.32 -1.70
CA ASP A 166 19.26 19.23 -3.15
C ASP A 166 20.18 18.18 -3.78
N GLY A 167 21.39 18.06 -3.25
CA GLY A 167 22.36 17.09 -3.70
C GLY A 167 21.96 15.65 -3.36
N ILE A 168 21.49 15.40 -2.13
CA ILE A 168 20.97 14.10 -1.71
C ILE A 168 19.69 13.77 -2.49
N ALA A 169 18.75 14.72 -2.59
CA ALA A 169 17.48 14.54 -3.29
C ALA A 169 17.68 14.11 -4.74
N LYS A 170 18.64 14.72 -5.44
CA LYS A 170 19.01 14.32 -6.81
C LYS A 170 19.39 12.84 -6.94
N ARG A 171 20.07 12.26 -5.95
CA ARG A 171 20.47 10.84 -5.97
C ARG A 171 19.31 9.91 -5.66
N PHE A 172 18.37 10.37 -4.84
CA PHE A 172 17.18 9.63 -4.48
C PHE A 172 15.95 9.98 -5.34
N THR A 173 16.09 10.77 -6.41
CA THR A 173 14.98 11.15 -7.30
C THR A 173 14.22 9.93 -7.81
N GLY A 174 14.94 8.85 -8.15
CA GLY A 174 14.33 7.60 -8.60
C GLY A 174 13.41 6.96 -7.56
N LEU A 175 13.66 7.19 -6.27
CA LEU A 175 12.86 6.68 -5.15
C LEU A 175 11.72 7.62 -4.75
N GLY A 176 11.59 8.77 -5.44
CA GLY A 176 10.55 9.76 -5.18
C GLY A 176 10.75 10.58 -3.90
N ILE A 177 11.92 10.48 -3.26
CA ILE A 177 12.25 11.19 -2.02
C ILE A 177 12.28 12.70 -2.28
N LYS A 178 11.60 13.46 -1.41
CA LYS A 178 11.47 14.92 -1.51
C LYS A 178 12.45 15.63 -0.59
N ASP A 179 12.79 16.87 -0.95
CA ASP A 179 13.73 17.71 -0.20
C ASP A 179 13.33 17.89 1.27
N TYR A 180 12.04 18.09 1.55
CA TYR A 180 11.54 18.26 2.92
C TYR A 180 11.74 17.00 3.77
N GLN A 181 11.60 15.80 3.19
CA GLN A 181 11.81 14.54 3.92
C GLN A 181 13.27 14.36 4.30
N ILE A 182 14.19 14.76 3.41
CA ILE A 182 15.63 14.77 3.70
C ILE A 182 15.95 15.79 4.79
N GLN A 183 15.38 17.00 4.68
CA GLN A 183 15.57 18.06 5.67
C GLN A 183 15.09 17.64 7.06
N ASP A 184 13.92 17.00 7.17
CA ASP A 184 13.39 16.49 8.44
C ASP A 184 14.34 15.49 9.10
N VAL A 185 14.91 14.57 8.32
CA VAL A 185 15.89 13.58 8.81
C VAL A 185 17.20 14.24 9.24
N LEU A 186 17.70 15.20 8.44
CA LEU A 186 18.92 15.95 8.76
C LEU A 186 18.76 16.78 10.05
N HIS A 187 17.56 17.31 10.32
CA HIS A 187 17.27 18.01 11.56
C HIS A 187 17.16 17.03 12.73
N LYS A 188 16.44 15.91 12.55
CA LYS A 188 16.26 14.88 13.57
C LYS A 188 17.58 14.30 14.07
N LEU A 189 18.56 14.14 13.19
CA LEU A 189 19.88 13.58 13.50
C LEU A 189 20.94 14.64 13.79
N GLU A 190 20.58 15.93 13.83
CA GLU A 190 21.51 17.05 14.04
C GLU A 190 22.67 17.12 13.01
N LEU A 191 22.48 16.49 11.85
CA LEU A 191 23.47 16.44 10.77
C LEU A 191 23.43 17.67 9.85
N SER A 192 22.40 18.51 9.98
CA SER A 192 22.23 19.73 9.18
C SER A 192 23.38 20.73 9.35
N SER A 193 23.95 20.79 10.56
CA SER A 193 25.05 21.70 10.93
C SER A 193 26.44 21.07 10.73
N LYS A 194 26.52 19.77 10.50
CA LYS A 194 27.78 19.05 10.33
C LYS A 194 28.25 19.16 8.89
N ASN A 195 29.53 19.42 8.69
CA ASN A 195 30.09 19.46 7.34
C ASN A 195 29.99 18.05 6.71
N PRO A 196 29.43 17.89 5.49
CA PRO A 196 29.33 16.59 4.82
C PRO A 196 30.65 15.81 4.72
N LYS A 197 31.81 16.48 4.68
CA LYS A 197 33.13 15.81 4.69
C LYS A 197 33.49 15.16 6.02
N GLU A 198 32.90 15.60 7.12
CA GLU A 198 33.13 15.07 8.46
C GLU A 198 32.21 13.90 8.78
N TRP A 199 31.28 13.56 7.87
CA TRP A 199 30.42 12.40 8.03
C TRP A 199 31.27 11.15 7.89
N ASN A 200 31.27 10.35 8.95
CA ASN A 200 31.88 9.02 8.93
C ASN A 200 30.87 7.99 8.40
N ASP A 201 31.32 6.74 8.29
CA ASP A 201 30.49 5.64 7.80
C ASP A 201 29.23 5.41 8.64
N SER A 202 29.32 5.61 9.96
CA SER A 202 28.20 5.47 10.89
C SER A 202 27.18 6.58 10.70
N ASP A 203 27.61 7.81 10.42
CA ASP A 203 26.71 8.95 10.14
C ASP A 203 25.89 8.68 8.88
N ILE A 204 26.56 8.23 7.81
CA ILE A 204 25.91 7.88 6.54
C ILE A 204 24.88 6.76 6.75
N GLN A 205 25.27 5.67 7.42
CA GLN A 205 24.37 4.54 7.68
C GLN A 205 23.17 4.95 8.53
N THR A 206 23.40 5.73 9.58
CA THR A 206 22.32 6.21 10.47
C THR A 206 21.36 7.12 9.72
N PHE A 207 21.89 8.08 8.94
CA PHE A 207 21.09 8.97 8.10
C PHE A 207 20.25 8.19 7.09
N VAL A 208 20.86 7.24 6.39
CA VAL A 208 20.19 6.43 5.38
C VAL A 208 19.10 5.57 5.99
N LYS A 209 19.37 4.89 7.11
CA LYS A 209 18.39 4.05 7.80
C LYS A 209 17.16 4.85 8.21
N GLU A 210 17.38 6.04 8.77
CA GLU A 210 16.30 6.94 9.16
C GLU A 210 15.54 7.50 7.95
N LEU A 211 16.25 7.84 6.87
CA LEU A 211 15.65 8.28 5.61
C LEU A 211 14.76 7.19 5.01
N ARG A 212 15.23 5.93 4.97
CA ARG A 212 14.45 4.79 4.48
C ARG A 212 13.20 4.58 5.34
N LYS A 213 13.31 4.60 6.68
CA LYS A 213 12.15 4.50 7.58
C LYS A 213 11.07 5.53 7.27
N ASN A 214 11.46 6.78 7.00
CA ASN A 214 10.53 7.88 6.75
C ASN A 214 9.96 7.90 5.32
N THR A 215 10.68 7.35 4.34
CA THR A 215 10.32 7.48 2.91
C THR A 215 9.75 6.21 2.30
N LYS A 216 10.13 5.04 2.83
CA LYS A 216 9.69 3.71 2.39
C LYS A 216 9.37 2.85 3.62
N PRO A 217 8.26 3.14 4.33
CA PRO A 217 7.83 2.31 5.45
C PRO A 217 7.38 0.92 4.96
N PHE A 218 7.59 -0.08 5.81
CA PHE A 218 7.13 -1.45 5.58
C PHE A 218 5.90 -1.76 6.43
N ILE A 219 5.01 -2.61 5.92
CA ILE A 219 4.08 -3.38 6.75
C ILE A 219 4.53 -4.84 6.71
N ILE A 220 4.59 -5.48 7.86
CA ILE A 220 4.85 -6.91 7.94
C ILE A 220 3.52 -7.64 7.94
N ALA A 221 3.28 -8.40 6.88
CA ALA A 221 2.23 -9.40 6.78
C ALA A 221 2.76 -10.69 7.42
N ALA A 222 2.47 -10.88 8.72
CA ALA A 222 2.85 -12.07 9.48
C ALA A 222 1.96 -13.25 9.05
N ASN A 223 2.30 -13.83 7.90
CA ASN A 223 1.53 -14.86 7.23
C ASN A 223 1.73 -16.24 7.86
N LYS A 224 0.79 -17.14 7.59
CA LYS A 224 0.68 -18.45 8.25
C LYS A 224 0.47 -18.35 9.76
N ALA A 225 -0.16 -17.26 10.21
CA ALA A 225 -0.48 -17.04 11.62
C ALA A 225 -1.40 -18.13 12.20
N ASP A 226 -2.20 -18.77 11.34
CA ASP A 226 -2.99 -19.96 11.66
C ASP A 226 -2.13 -21.14 12.16
N LEU A 227 -0.93 -21.33 11.61
CA LEU A 227 0.00 -22.40 11.99
C LEU A 227 0.92 -22.04 13.17
N CYS A 228 1.12 -20.74 13.42
CA CYS A 228 2.06 -20.27 14.44
C CYS A 228 1.57 -20.57 15.88
N LYS A 229 2.33 -21.32 16.68
CA LYS A 229 1.86 -21.75 18.02
C LYS A 229 1.52 -20.58 18.95
N ASP A 230 2.34 -19.54 18.94
CA ASP A 230 2.21 -18.36 19.78
C ASP A 230 2.46 -17.09 18.97
N LEU A 231 1.44 -16.24 18.89
CA LEU A 231 1.50 -14.98 18.13
C LEU A 231 2.20 -13.86 18.91
N ASP A 232 2.60 -14.07 20.17
CA ASP A 232 3.38 -13.08 20.92
C ASP A 232 4.75 -12.80 20.31
N ILE A 233 5.25 -13.67 19.41
CA ILE A 233 6.43 -13.39 18.59
C ILE A 233 6.29 -12.11 17.77
N ILE A 234 5.07 -11.74 17.37
CA ILE A 234 4.80 -10.49 16.64
C ILE A 234 5.19 -9.26 17.47
N LYS A 235 5.00 -9.31 18.80
CA LYS A 235 5.35 -8.21 19.70
C LYS A 235 6.86 -7.98 19.80
N LYS A 236 7.67 -8.96 19.38
CA LYS A 236 9.14 -8.88 19.40
C LYS A 236 9.72 -8.18 18.16
N ILE A 237 8.88 -7.77 17.21
CA ILE A 237 9.29 -7.00 16.03
C ILE A 237 8.98 -5.52 16.31
N PRO A 238 9.91 -4.75 16.90
CA PRO A 238 9.65 -3.37 17.27
C PRO A 238 9.58 -2.46 16.03
N ASP A 239 8.99 -1.28 16.22
CA ASP A 239 9.03 -0.14 15.28
C ASP A 239 8.42 -0.35 13.87
N THR A 240 7.72 -1.47 13.64
CA THR A 240 7.05 -1.77 12.37
C THR A 240 5.63 -2.25 12.60
N ILE A 241 4.70 -1.85 11.73
CA ILE A 241 3.32 -2.34 11.77
C ILE A 241 3.32 -3.80 11.35
N VAL A 242 2.93 -4.69 12.27
CA VAL A 242 2.81 -6.13 12.00
C VAL A 242 1.35 -6.55 12.11
N VAL A 243 0.86 -7.24 11.09
CA VAL A 243 -0.51 -7.76 11.06
C VAL A 243 -0.46 -9.27 10.86
N PRO A 244 -0.98 -10.08 11.80
CA PRO A 244 -1.14 -11.51 11.57
C PRO A 244 -2.12 -11.73 10.42
N CYS A 245 -1.78 -12.62 9.50
CA CYS A 245 -2.65 -12.96 8.38
C CYS A 245 -2.56 -14.44 8.00
N SER A 246 -3.58 -14.90 7.28
CA SER A 246 -3.57 -16.19 6.59
C SER A 246 -4.04 -16.00 5.16
N ALA A 247 -3.07 -15.94 4.24
CA ALA A 247 -3.34 -15.81 2.81
C ALA A 247 -4.06 -17.03 2.24
N GLU A 248 -3.77 -18.23 2.72
CA GLU A 248 -4.41 -19.46 2.26
C GLU A 248 -5.89 -19.49 2.67
N THR A 249 -6.20 -19.09 3.91
CA THR A 249 -7.58 -18.95 4.39
C THR A 249 -8.35 -17.92 3.57
N GLU A 250 -7.77 -16.75 3.31
CA GLU A 250 -8.40 -15.74 2.45
C GLU A 250 -8.67 -16.32 1.05
N LEU A 251 -7.68 -16.93 0.41
CA LEU A 251 -7.83 -17.48 -0.94
C LEU A 251 -8.94 -18.54 -0.99
N LEU A 252 -9.03 -19.40 0.02
CA LEU A 252 -10.06 -20.42 0.14
C LEU A 252 -11.45 -19.80 0.26
N LEU A 253 -11.63 -18.86 1.18
CA LEU A 253 -12.90 -18.15 1.38
C LEU A 253 -13.34 -17.39 0.13
N ARG A 254 -12.39 -16.76 -0.57
CA ARG A 254 -12.67 -16.07 -1.83
C ARG A 254 -13.11 -17.01 -2.94
N LYS A 255 -12.45 -18.17 -3.09
CA LYS A 255 -12.88 -19.20 -4.05
C LYS A 255 -14.26 -19.76 -3.71
N ALA A 256 -14.55 -19.97 -2.43
CA ALA A 256 -15.85 -20.43 -1.96
C ALA A 256 -16.95 -19.39 -2.20
N SER A 257 -16.67 -18.11 -1.95
CA SER A 257 -17.58 -17.00 -2.23
C SER A 257 -17.84 -16.84 -3.74
N LYS A 258 -16.79 -16.88 -4.57
CA LYS A 258 -16.92 -16.82 -6.04
C LYS A 258 -17.71 -17.98 -6.66
N SER A 259 -17.60 -19.17 -6.09
CA SER A 259 -18.42 -20.31 -6.52
C SER A 259 -19.85 -20.25 -5.96
N GLY A 260 -20.17 -19.23 -5.15
CA GLY A 260 -21.47 -19.00 -4.51
C GLY A 260 -21.77 -19.99 -3.39
N MET A 261 -20.76 -20.62 -2.77
CA MET A 261 -20.94 -21.56 -1.66
C MET A 261 -21.19 -20.85 -0.32
N ILE A 262 -20.57 -19.68 -0.14
CA ILE A 262 -20.66 -18.89 1.08
C ILE A 262 -20.90 -17.42 0.74
N HIS A 263 -21.47 -16.68 1.69
CA HIS A 263 -21.39 -15.22 1.73
C HIS A 263 -20.17 -14.83 2.56
N TYR A 264 -19.19 -14.26 1.89
CA TYR A 264 -17.97 -13.74 2.48
C TYR A 264 -17.43 -12.59 1.62
N GLU A 265 -17.10 -11.48 2.27
CA GLU A 265 -16.33 -10.40 1.69
C GLU A 265 -14.95 -10.30 2.36
N SER A 266 -13.94 -9.87 1.60
CA SER A 266 -12.56 -9.78 2.10
C SER A 266 -12.46 -8.90 3.36
N GLY A 267 -11.93 -9.45 4.45
CA GLY A 267 -11.82 -8.74 5.72
C GLY A 267 -12.99 -8.93 6.67
N ASP A 268 -14.03 -9.68 6.30
CA ASP A 268 -15.07 -10.08 7.23
C ASP A 268 -14.49 -11.01 8.32
N GLU A 269 -15.04 -10.91 9.53
CA GLU A 269 -14.64 -11.74 10.68
C GLU A 269 -15.38 -13.09 10.72
N LYS A 270 -16.33 -13.29 9.80
CA LYS A 270 -17.15 -14.50 9.69
C LYS A 270 -17.65 -14.67 8.25
N PHE A 271 -18.04 -15.88 7.89
CA PHE A 271 -18.79 -16.18 6.67
C PHE A 271 -20.11 -16.88 7.03
N SER A 272 -21.07 -16.87 6.11
CA SER A 272 -22.26 -17.71 6.19
C SER A 272 -22.37 -18.63 4.98
N ILE A 273 -22.92 -19.82 5.16
CA ILE A 273 -23.16 -20.77 4.07
C ILE A 273 -24.46 -20.38 3.36
N VAL A 274 -24.48 -20.46 2.03
CA VAL A 274 -25.70 -20.20 1.24
C VAL A 274 -26.71 -21.32 1.48
N GLU A 275 -27.95 -20.96 1.82
CA GLU A 275 -29.04 -21.92 2.05
C GLU A 275 -29.28 -22.81 0.82
N ASN A 276 -29.53 -24.10 1.05
CA ASN A 276 -29.81 -25.13 0.03
C ASN A 276 -28.65 -25.56 -0.89
N LYS A 277 -27.39 -25.26 -0.53
CA LYS A 277 -26.23 -25.83 -1.23
C LYS A 277 -25.66 -27.05 -0.52
N GLU A 278 -25.51 -28.15 -1.26
CA GLU A 278 -24.75 -29.31 -0.78
C GLU A 278 -23.25 -28.98 -0.74
N ILE A 279 -22.66 -29.10 0.44
CA ILE A 279 -21.22 -28.95 0.65
C ILE A 279 -20.62 -30.34 0.81
N LEU A 280 -19.59 -30.65 0.02
CA LEU A 280 -18.89 -31.94 0.15
C LEU A 280 -18.21 -32.04 1.53
N PRO A 281 -18.08 -33.23 2.13
CA PRO A 281 -17.46 -33.40 3.45
C PRO A 281 -16.04 -32.81 3.56
N GLN A 282 -15.26 -32.83 2.47
CA GLN A 282 -13.92 -32.22 2.43
C GLN A 282 -13.98 -30.68 2.48
N GLN A 283 -14.96 -30.07 1.80
CA GLN A 283 -15.17 -28.64 1.81
C GLN A 283 -15.67 -28.18 3.19
N GLN A 284 -16.54 -28.95 3.83
CA GLN A 284 -16.99 -28.66 5.19
C GLN A 284 -15.80 -28.66 6.17
N LYS A 285 -14.95 -29.69 6.14
CA LYS A 285 -13.73 -29.74 6.96
C LYS A 285 -12.82 -28.53 6.74
N ALA A 286 -12.66 -28.10 5.50
CA ALA A 286 -11.90 -26.90 5.18
C ALA A 286 -12.52 -25.65 5.80
N LEU A 287 -13.85 -25.47 5.72
CA LEU A 287 -14.56 -24.36 6.34
C LEU A 287 -14.50 -24.41 7.88
N ASP A 288 -14.53 -25.60 8.47
CA ASP A 288 -14.37 -25.78 9.92
C ASP A 288 -12.97 -25.35 10.38
N LEU A 289 -11.93 -25.65 9.59
CA LEU A 289 -10.57 -25.16 9.86
C LEU A 289 -10.50 -23.63 9.80
N VAL A 290 -11.24 -22.99 8.88
CA VAL A 290 -11.30 -21.52 8.81
C VAL A 290 -11.88 -20.92 10.09
N ASN A 291 -12.91 -21.52 10.67
CA ASN A 291 -13.46 -21.04 11.94
C ASN A 291 -12.40 -21.05 13.07
N ASN A 292 -11.54 -22.06 13.11
CA ASN A 292 -10.41 -22.10 14.06
C ASN A 292 -9.36 -21.01 13.77
N VAL A 293 -9.23 -20.56 12.53
CA VAL A 293 -8.37 -19.42 12.18
C VAL A 293 -8.97 -18.12 12.72
N PHE A 294 -10.27 -17.90 12.56
CA PHE A 294 -10.93 -16.69 13.07
C PHE A 294 -10.92 -16.57 14.59
N THR A 295 -11.01 -17.68 15.33
CA THR A 295 -10.84 -17.63 16.80
C THR A 295 -9.45 -17.17 17.22
N LYS A 296 -8.45 -17.34 16.35
CA LYS A 296 -7.06 -16.99 16.62
C LYS A 296 -6.64 -15.61 16.11
N ILE A 297 -7.07 -15.21 14.89
CA ILE A 297 -6.64 -13.96 14.25
C ILE A 297 -7.77 -12.98 13.90
N HIS A 298 -9.01 -13.22 14.37
CA HIS A 298 -10.25 -12.43 14.19
C HIS A 298 -10.72 -12.22 12.74
N SER A 299 -9.81 -12.07 11.78
CA SER A 299 -10.04 -11.98 10.34
C SER A 299 -8.85 -12.62 9.61
N THR A 300 -8.89 -12.70 8.29
CA THR A 300 -7.75 -13.21 7.51
C THR A 300 -6.55 -12.25 7.48
N GLY A 301 -6.72 -10.98 7.88
CA GLY A 301 -5.68 -9.96 7.94
C GLY A 301 -5.34 -9.28 6.61
N ILE A 302 -5.66 -9.88 5.45
CA ILE A 302 -5.28 -9.36 4.12
C ILE A 302 -5.87 -7.97 3.85
N GLN A 303 -7.19 -7.82 3.97
CA GLN A 303 -7.85 -6.52 3.76
C GLN A 303 -7.37 -5.45 4.75
N LYS A 304 -7.10 -5.85 6.00
CA LYS A 304 -6.57 -4.96 7.05
C LYS A 304 -5.20 -4.42 6.66
N ILE A 305 -4.30 -5.27 6.15
CA ILE A 305 -2.98 -4.86 5.66
C ILE A 305 -3.09 -3.85 4.52
N LEU A 306 -3.96 -4.12 3.53
CA LEU A 306 -4.16 -3.20 2.40
C LEU A 306 -4.71 -1.84 2.86
N ASN A 307 -5.66 -1.84 3.78
CA ASN A 307 -6.22 -0.60 4.34
C ASN A 307 -5.17 0.18 5.15
N LEU A 308 -4.41 -0.48 6.02
CA LEU A 308 -3.33 0.15 6.80
C LEU A 308 -2.24 0.74 5.90
N ALA A 309 -1.89 0.05 4.81
CA ALA A 309 -0.91 0.56 3.84
C ALA A 309 -1.34 1.90 3.23
N VAL A 310 -2.63 2.04 2.91
CA VAL A 310 -3.17 3.20 2.21
C VAL A 310 -3.56 4.33 3.16
N PHE A 311 -4.31 4.03 4.21
CA PHE A 311 -4.90 5.04 5.08
C PHE A 311 -3.99 5.45 6.24
N ASP A 312 -3.18 4.54 6.76
CA ASP A 312 -2.35 4.81 7.94
C ASP A 312 -0.91 5.17 7.56
N LEU A 313 -0.28 4.38 6.68
CA LEU A 313 1.09 4.64 6.25
C LEU A 313 1.20 5.76 5.23
N LEU A 314 0.46 5.68 4.11
CA LEU A 314 0.45 6.73 3.10
C LEU A 314 -0.40 7.94 3.49
N LYS A 315 -1.19 7.82 4.57
CA LYS A 315 -2.10 8.88 5.05
C LYS A 315 -2.97 9.41 3.91
N LEU A 316 -3.52 8.50 3.11
CA LEU A 316 -4.43 8.88 2.03
C LEU A 316 -5.84 9.04 2.56
N ILE A 317 -6.59 9.94 1.93
CA ILE A 317 -8.00 10.17 2.16
C ILE A 317 -8.79 9.81 0.90
N VAL A 318 -10.02 9.36 1.09
CA VAL A 318 -10.96 9.09 0.01
C VAL A 318 -11.83 10.31 -0.22
N VAL A 319 -11.89 10.80 -1.45
CA VAL A 319 -12.76 11.91 -1.85
C VAL A 319 -13.60 11.49 -3.04
N PHE A 320 -14.89 11.86 -3.04
CA PHE A 320 -15.86 11.48 -4.06
C PHE A 320 -16.16 12.68 -4.98
N PRO A 321 -15.55 12.77 -6.17
CA PRO A 321 -15.88 13.82 -7.11
C PRO A 321 -17.25 13.55 -7.77
N VAL A 322 -18.07 14.59 -7.88
CA VAL A 322 -19.36 14.57 -8.59
C VAL A 322 -19.47 15.80 -9.50
N GLU A 323 -20.34 15.74 -10.50
CA GLU A 323 -20.60 16.88 -11.38
C GLU A 323 -21.90 17.62 -11.01
N ASP A 324 -22.91 16.88 -10.54
CA ASP A 324 -24.13 17.45 -9.97
C ASP A 324 -24.11 17.34 -8.45
N GLU A 325 -24.14 18.47 -7.74
CA GLU A 325 -24.12 18.53 -6.27
C GLU A 325 -25.44 18.09 -5.61
N THR A 326 -26.54 18.13 -6.36
CA THR A 326 -27.87 17.77 -5.86
C THR A 326 -28.18 16.31 -6.09
N LYS A 327 -27.86 15.81 -7.29
CA LYS A 327 -28.06 14.40 -7.67
C LYS A 327 -26.89 13.51 -7.28
N LEU A 328 -25.72 14.10 -7.02
CA LEU A 328 -24.47 13.40 -6.74
C LEU A 328 -24.02 12.51 -7.90
N THR A 329 -24.28 12.94 -9.13
CA THR A 329 -24.03 12.16 -10.36
C THR A 329 -22.90 12.74 -11.23
N ASN A 330 -22.40 11.94 -12.17
CA ASN A 330 -21.70 12.42 -13.39
C ASN A 330 -22.72 12.74 -14.51
N LYS A 331 -22.20 13.11 -15.70
CA LYS A 331 -22.96 13.33 -16.94
C LYS A 331 -23.84 12.17 -17.36
N ASN A 332 -23.39 10.95 -17.09
CA ASN A 332 -24.09 9.73 -17.46
C ASN A 332 -25.24 9.42 -16.49
N GLY A 333 -25.36 10.17 -15.38
CA GLY A 333 -26.35 9.93 -14.34
C GLY A 333 -25.92 8.90 -13.29
N ASP A 334 -24.66 8.43 -13.32
CA ASP A 334 -24.15 7.48 -12.34
C ASP A 334 -23.93 8.19 -11.01
N VAL A 335 -24.61 7.71 -9.96
CA VAL A 335 -24.51 8.26 -8.59
C VAL A 335 -23.19 7.83 -7.94
N LEU A 336 -22.47 8.79 -7.36
CA LEU A 336 -21.15 8.61 -6.74
C LEU A 336 -20.23 7.77 -7.64
N PRO A 337 -19.96 8.26 -8.85
CA PRO A 337 -19.36 7.47 -9.92
C PRO A 337 -17.96 7.00 -9.54
N ASP A 338 -17.18 7.88 -8.90
CA ASP A 338 -15.77 7.68 -8.63
C ASP A 338 -15.41 7.93 -7.15
N ALA A 339 -14.30 7.35 -6.71
CA ALA A 339 -13.69 7.58 -5.41
C ALA A 339 -12.18 7.67 -5.60
N LYS A 340 -11.62 8.84 -5.27
CA LYS A 340 -10.22 9.18 -5.49
C LYS A 340 -9.44 9.11 -4.19
N LEU A 341 -8.25 8.54 -4.25
CA LEU A 341 -7.26 8.59 -3.17
C LEU A 341 -6.35 9.80 -3.35
N LEU A 342 -6.19 10.58 -2.28
CA LEU A 342 -5.37 11.79 -2.25
C LEU A 342 -4.58 11.83 -0.93
N PRO A 343 -3.37 12.40 -0.88
CA PRO A 343 -2.70 12.74 0.38
C PRO A 343 -3.58 13.53 1.33
N TYR A 344 -3.50 13.29 2.64
CA TYR A 344 -4.36 13.93 3.66
C TYR A 344 -4.32 15.46 3.68
N ASP A 345 -3.26 16.07 3.16
CA ASP A 345 -3.07 17.51 3.08
C ASP A 345 -3.50 18.11 1.72
N SER A 346 -4.05 17.28 0.82
CA SER A 346 -4.50 17.68 -0.51
C SER A 346 -5.65 18.68 -0.46
N THR A 347 -5.69 19.52 -1.49
CA THR A 347 -6.66 20.60 -1.64
C THR A 347 -7.71 20.30 -2.70
N ALA A 348 -8.75 21.13 -2.77
CA ALA A 348 -9.75 21.07 -3.84
C ALA A 348 -9.14 21.17 -5.25
N LYS A 349 -8.04 21.93 -5.39
CA LYS A 349 -7.31 22.07 -6.66
C LYS A 349 -6.50 20.82 -7.01
N ASP A 350 -5.97 20.12 -6.01
CA ASP A 350 -5.26 18.85 -6.23
C ASP A 350 -6.22 17.76 -6.71
N LEU A 351 -7.44 17.71 -6.14
CA LEU A 351 -8.51 16.84 -6.66
C LEU A 351 -8.83 17.19 -8.12
N ALA A 352 -8.93 18.47 -8.47
CA ALA A 352 -9.15 18.89 -9.86
C ALA A 352 -8.07 18.36 -10.81
N GLY A 353 -6.81 18.43 -10.39
CA GLY A 353 -5.67 17.92 -11.16
C GLY A 353 -5.71 16.41 -11.34
N LEU A 354 -6.15 15.68 -10.30
CA LEU A 354 -6.31 14.24 -10.34
C LEU A 354 -7.46 13.79 -11.27
N ILE A 355 -8.52 14.59 -11.41
CA ILE A 355 -9.58 14.31 -12.37
C ILE A 355 -9.09 14.58 -13.80
N HIS A 356 -8.59 15.80 -14.07
CA HIS A 356 -8.02 16.16 -15.36
C HIS A 356 -7.20 17.46 -15.28
N ALA A 357 -6.07 17.52 -16.01
CA ALA A 357 -5.19 18.69 -16.01
C ALA A 357 -5.89 20.01 -16.42
N ASP A 358 -6.81 19.94 -17.39
CA ASP A 358 -7.55 21.13 -17.83
C ASP A 358 -8.57 21.63 -16.79
N ILE A 359 -9.18 20.72 -16.01
CA ILE A 359 -10.10 21.10 -14.94
C ILE A 359 -9.35 21.91 -13.88
N ALA A 360 -8.12 21.49 -13.54
CA ALA A 360 -7.25 22.22 -12.63
C ALA A 360 -6.80 23.59 -13.17
N LYS A 361 -6.47 23.68 -14.47
CA LYS A 361 -6.09 24.95 -15.11
C LYS A 361 -7.26 25.96 -15.12
N GLY A 362 -8.47 25.48 -15.40
CA GLY A 362 -9.68 26.30 -15.42
C GLY A 362 -10.37 26.43 -14.06
N PHE A 363 -9.77 25.96 -12.97
CA PHE A 363 -10.43 25.88 -11.67
C PHE A 363 -10.92 27.26 -11.20
N LEU A 364 -12.22 27.37 -10.91
CA LEU A 364 -12.84 28.57 -10.35
C LEU A 364 -13.08 28.43 -8.85
N HIS A 365 -13.74 27.34 -8.46
CA HIS A 365 -14.04 26.97 -7.09
C HIS A 365 -14.52 25.52 -7.05
N ALA A 366 -14.71 25.00 -5.85
CA ALA A 366 -15.42 23.76 -5.63
C ALA A 366 -16.61 23.97 -4.69
N ILE A 367 -17.50 22.98 -4.64
CA ILE A 367 -18.65 22.94 -3.74
C ILE A 367 -18.54 21.65 -2.95
N ASP A 368 -18.57 21.76 -1.63
CA ASP A 368 -18.73 20.61 -0.75
C ASP A 368 -20.22 20.24 -0.69
N CYS A 369 -20.57 19.09 -1.25
CA CYS A 369 -21.95 18.65 -1.39
C CYS A 369 -22.59 18.29 -0.03
N LYS A 370 -21.80 18.01 1.02
CA LYS A 370 -22.34 17.73 2.36
C LYS A 370 -22.80 19.00 3.05
N THR A 371 -21.96 20.04 3.01
CA THR A 371 -22.24 21.33 3.66
C THR A 371 -22.96 22.31 2.75
N LYS A 372 -23.00 22.04 1.43
CA LYS A 372 -23.48 22.93 0.36
C LYS A 372 -22.73 24.26 0.30
N GLN A 373 -21.52 24.30 0.83
CA GLN A 373 -20.70 25.51 0.85
C GLN A 373 -19.74 25.55 -0.34
N ARG A 374 -19.53 26.75 -0.85
CA ARG A 374 -18.47 27.03 -1.83
C ARG A 374 -17.13 27.06 -1.12
N ILE A 375 -16.18 26.27 -1.60
CA ILE A 375 -14.81 26.19 -1.09
C ILE A 375 -13.81 26.70 -2.13
N GLY A 376 -12.73 27.32 -1.63
CA GLY A 376 -11.62 27.80 -2.45
C GLY A 376 -10.68 26.69 -2.90
N GLY A 377 -9.77 27.01 -3.82
CA GLY A 377 -8.80 26.06 -4.35
C GLY A 377 -7.85 25.48 -3.29
N ASP A 378 -7.43 26.31 -2.34
CA ASP A 378 -6.49 25.94 -1.25
C ASP A 378 -7.20 25.28 -0.05
N HIS A 379 -8.51 25.05 -0.13
CA HIS A 379 -9.25 24.37 0.93
C HIS A 379 -8.79 22.92 1.04
N LYS A 380 -8.31 22.52 2.22
CA LYS A 380 -7.89 21.15 2.51
C LYS A 380 -9.09 20.23 2.60
N LEU A 381 -9.04 19.14 1.83
CA LEU A 381 -10.09 18.14 1.80
C LEU A 381 -9.98 17.19 2.99
N LYS A 382 -11.09 16.56 3.34
CA LYS A 382 -11.20 15.56 4.40
C LYS A 382 -11.63 14.22 3.84
N ASN A 383 -11.34 13.15 4.59
CA ASN A 383 -11.78 11.82 4.24
C ASN A 383 -13.31 11.74 4.17
N GLY A 384 -13.79 11.17 3.07
CA GLY A 384 -15.21 11.01 2.77
C GLY A 384 -15.87 12.25 2.16
N ASP A 385 -15.15 13.33 1.90
CA ASP A 385 -15.72 14.53 1.28
C ASP A 385 -16.33 14.22 -0.09
N VAL A 386 -17.41 14.91 -0.43
CA VAL A 386 -18.06 14.81 -1.73
C VAL A 386 -18.00 16.17 -2.39
N ILE A 387 -17.24 16.26 -3.48
CA ILE A 387 -16.81 17.55 -4.02
C ILE A 387 -17.26 17.68 -5.47
N LYS A 388 -17.96 18.77 -5.77
CA LYS A 388 -18.19 19.21 -7.14
C LYS A 388 -17.17 20.27 -7.51
N ILE A 389 -16.47 20.08 -8.62
CA ILE A 389 -15.50 21.05 -9.12
C ILE A 389 -16.14 21.90 -10.21
N VAL A 390 -15.98 23.22 -10.08
CA VAL A 390 -16.43 24.18 -11.07
C VAL A 390 -15.22 24.75 -11.79
N SER A 391 -15.15 24.52 -13.09
CA SER A 391 -14.02 24.91 -13.94
C SER A 391 -14.51 25.57 -15.22
N THR A 392 -13.81 26.59 -15.73
CA THR A 392 -14.11 27.19 -17.04
C THR A 392 -13.83 26.25 -18.20
N LEU A 393 -12.97 25.25 -17.97
CA LEU A 393 -12.52 24.28 -18.97
C LEU A 393 -13.15 22.90 -18.77
N SER A 394 -14.10 22.74 -17.83
CA SER A 394 -14.95 21.56 -17.82
C SER A 394 -15.81 21.63 -19.09
N ARG A 395 -15.45 20.84 -20.11
CA ARG A 395 -16.32 20.69 -21.28
C ARG A 395 -17.72 20.33 -20.77
N GLY A 396 -18.74 21.06 -21.22
CA GLY A 396 -20.15 20.84 -20.87
C GLY A 396 -20.57 19.39 -21.07
#